data_AF-A0A835NFP0-F1
#
_entry.id   AF-A0A835NFP0-F1
#
_cell.length_a   1.000
_cell.length_b   1.000
_cell.length_c   1.000
_cell.angle_alpha   90.00
_cell.angle_beta   90.00
_cell.angle_gamma   90.00
#
_symmetry.space_group_name_H-M   'P 1'
#
loop_
_entity.id
_entity.type
_entity.pdbx_description
1 polymer ?
#
loop_
_entity_poly.entity_id
_entity_poly.type
_entity_poly.pdbx_seq_one_letter_code
_entity_poly.pdbx_strand_id
1 'polypeptide(L)'
;LGQPVQVWQQWPLWYPAVEGERCIGSEGLRARAVQECPPSAAVMLHRARQLCGKWCRWSSPFIHLLTLTVVTFGVLAPLICHRLLHSYFYLRCWHLNPMSQEFLEQNQQEGQDAFHYFEKMRMPNTSEASGSDAFQPLLLITIITVQRRNDFHYVLQVASHFHRLLQKCGARCQRHRMLLCNVESDPSSHQDVRLLSSLFPVVSRDRTGENPDPSLNQFEKEKQDYVFCLEQSLLVYSPEYILLVEDDAVPEEEIFSVLQHLFSARFSKPYLRDALYFKLYHPERLQHYFNPEPMRILEWLGLGMFLGPVLAGAYCRAVGQAGPGWCLVAFFALYSMALAELVGRHYGLELRRLHPALYNVVPASECCTPAMLFPAASARRASGYLRGLRCRQGFAKDTALYSLLRGKGENAFVLEPNLVRHVGMYSSLRLKSNPKLLFPVLQTKGEKDGKLESGDTSREGGAHLHHLTDPALSWELGHQQVESPHHFPSAVGLWSQCLDNLCRFGSNGPRGILQSREKDALGVKD
;
A
#
# COMPACT_ATOMS: atom_id res chain seq x y z
N LEU A 1 6.53 35.55 41.93
CA LEU A 1 7.68 36.25 41.32
C LEU A 1 8.03 35.51 40.03
N GLY A 2 8.01 36.10 38.83
CA GLY A 2 7.62 37.48 38.53
C GLY A 2 7.78 37.90 37.05
N GLN A 3 6.90 37.40 36.15
CA GLN A 3 6.62 37.90 34.79
C GLN A 3 7.76 37.98 33.72
N PRO A 4 7.40 38.12 32.41
CA PRO A 4 8.35 38.13 31.28
C PRO A 4 8.68 39.55 30.78
N VAL A 5 9.59 39.65 29.80
CA VAL A 5 9.94 40.88 29.07
C VAL A 5 9.31 40.89 27.67
N GLN A 6 8.95 42.08 27.18
CA GLN A 6 8.32 42.34 25.88
C GLN A 6 8.87 43.68 25.28
N VAL A 7 8.20 44.23 24.24
CA VAL A 7 8.46 45.56 23.59
C VAL A 7 9.76 45.57 22.74
N TRP A 8 9.90 46.18 21.55
CA TRP A 8 9.19 47.24 20.77
C TRP A 8 8.88 46.78 19.31
N GLN A 9 7.90 47.27 18.52
CA GLN A 9 7.47 48.65 18.09
C GLN A 9 8.50 49.36 17.16
N GLN A 10 8.18 50.05 16.06
CA GLN A 10 6.93 50.52 15.37
C GLN A 10 6.89 49.98 13.88
N TRP A 11 5.99 50.25 12.91
CA TRP A 11 5.06 51.35 12.50
C TRP A 11 5.76 52.61 11.89
N PRO A 12 5.24 53.23 10.79
CA PRO A 12 4.00 54.06 10.80
C PRO A 12 3.05 53.99 9.57
N LEU A 13 1.90 54.67 9.70
CA LEU A 13 0.87 54.98 8.69
C LEU A 13 1.24 56.20 7.81
N TRP A 14 0.49 56.42 6.72
CA TRP A 14 0.43 57.70 6.00
C TRP A 14 -1.02 58.13 5.67
N TYR A 15 -1.34 59.40 5.92
CA TYR A 15 -2.57 60.11 5.54
C TYR A 15 -2.32 61.63 5.66
N PRO A 16 -2.71 62.44 4.67
CA PRO A 16 -3.24 63.81 4.90
C PRO A 16 -4.75 63.83 4.58
N ALA A 17 -5.60 64.56 5.32
CA ALA A 17 -5.85 66.02 5.21
C ALA A 17 -6.27 66.44 3.78
N VAL A 18 -7.50 66.89 3.50
CA VAL A 18 -8.39 67.88 4.16
C VAL A 18 -7.83 69.29 4.10
N GLU A 19 -8.32 70.04 3.12
CA GLU A 19 -8.28 71.51 3.01
C GLU A 19 -9.57 71.96 2.31
N GLY A 20 -10.03 73.20 2.51
CA GLY A 20 -11.34 73.61 1.99
C GLY A 20 -11.53 75.12 1.89
N GLU A 21 -12.12 75.56 0.78
CA GLU A 21 -12.39 76.96 0.46
C GLU A 21 -13.89 77.22 0.14
N ARG A 22 -14.22 78.48 -0.18
CA ARG A 22 -15.49 79.10 0.22
C ARG A 22 -16.38 79.52 -0.97
N CYS A 23 -17.68 79.70 -0.71
CA CYS A 23 -18.72 79.89 -1.73
C CYS A 23 -18.77 81.29 -2.37
N ILE A 24 -18.81 81.34 -3.71
CA ILE A 24 -19.50 82.34 -4.56
C ILE A 24 -19.96 81.56 -5.82
N GLY A 25 -21.13 81.75 -6.45
CA GLY A 25 -22.28 82.60 -6.12
C GLY A 25 -22.84 83.36 -7.35
N SER A 26 -23.66 82.71 -8.19
CA SER A 26 -24.51 83.39 -9.21
C SER A 26 -25.55 82.45 -9.85
N GLU A 27 -26.67 83.01 -10.30
CA GLU A 27 -27.77 82.29 -10.99
C GLU A 27 -27.49 82.02 -12.49
N GLY A 28 -28.31 81.17 -13.13
CA GLY A 28 -28.22 80.97 -14.59
C GLY A 28 -29.16 79.90 -15.16
N LEU A 29 -30.43 80.23 -15.40
CA LEU A 29 -31.32 79.35 -16.16
C LEU A 29 -30.86 79.21 -17.62
N ARG A 30 -30.74 77.97 -18.12
CA ARG A 30 -30.95 77.67 -19.54
C ARG A 30 -31.36 76.21 -19.75
N ALA A 31 -32.63 76.02 -20.08
CA ALA A 31 -33.12 74.72 -20.54
C ALA A 31 -32.53 74.39 -21.93
N ARG A 32 -32.14 73.13 -22.13
CA ARG A 32 -32.00 72.50 -23.44
C ARG A 32 -32.68 71.15 -23.38
N ALA A 33 -33.53 70.87 -24.35
CA ALA A 33 -34.16 69.56 -24.48
C ALA A 33 -33.09 68.51 -24.81
N VAL A 34 -33.05 67.42 -24.04
CA VAL A 34 -32.28 66.23 -24.40
C VAL A 34 -33.19 65.37 -25.26
N GLN A 35 -32.77 65.11 -26.50
CA GLN A 35 -33.54 64.38 -27.48
C GLN A 35 -33.45 62.87 -27.21
N GLU A 36 -34.59 62.19 -27.07
CA GLU A 36 -34.61 60.75 -26.78
C GLU A 36 -34.10 59.95 -27.99
N CYS A 37 -32.92 59.35 -27.85
CA CYS A 37 -32.47 58.32 -28.79
C CYS A 37 -33.13 56.97 -28.46
N PRO A 38 -33.55 56.19 -29.46
CA PRO A 38 -34.14 54.87 -29.24
C PRO A 38 -33.12 53.92 -28.58
N PRO A 39 -33.56 52.98 -27.71
CA PRO A 39 -32.67 52.06 -27.02
C PRO A 39 -31.93 51.17 -28.02
N SER A 40 -30.60 51.27 -28.04
CA SER A 40 -29.76 50.54 -28.98
C SER A 40 -29.87 49.02 -28.81
N ALA A 41 -29.66 48.28 -29.89
CA ALA A 41 -29.78 46.82 -29.92
C ALA A 41 -28.93 46.11 -28.84
N ALA A 42 -27.84 46.74 -28.38
CA ALA A 42 -27.03 46.26 -27.27
C ALA A 42 -27.83 46.08 -25.96
N VAL A 43 -28.80 46.96 -25.66
CA VAL A 43 -29.65 46.86 -24.47
C VAL A 43 -30.62 45.68 -24.57
N MET A 44 -31.18 45.43 -25.75
CA MET A 44 -32.00 44.24 -26.00
C MET A 44 -31.15 42.96 -25.95
N LEU A 45 -29.94 42.95 -26.53
CA LEU A 45 -29.05 41.80 -26.48
C LEU A 45 -28.61 41.48 -25.05
N HIS A 46 -28.36 42.50 -24.22
CA HIS A 46 -28.02 42.34 -22.80
C HIS A 46 -29.22 41.81 -21.99
N ARG A 47 -30.44 42.32 -22.22
CA ARG A 47 -31.66 41.76 -21.60
C ARG A 47 -31.96 40.33 -22.07
N ALA A 48 -31.79 40.01 -23.35
CA ALA A 48 -31.96 38.66 -23.87
C ALA A 48 -30.94 37.68 -23.26
N ARG A 49 -29.67 38.09 -23.14
CA ARG A 49 -28.61 37.31 -22.47
C ARG A 49 -28.89 37.12 -20.97
N GLN A 50 -29.46 38.12 -20.30
CA GLN A 50 -29.95 38.01 -18.92
C GLN A 50 -31.24 37.16 -18.78
N LEU A 51 -32.02 36.97 -19.83
CA LEU A 51 -33.23 36.13 -19.82
C LEU A 51 -32.89 34.66 -20.13
N CYS A 52 -32.07 34.38 -21.14
CA CYS A 52 -31.52 33.03 -21.34
C CYS A 52 -30.69 32.58 -20.12
N GLY A 53 -29.88 33.48 -19.54
CA GLY A 53 -29.17 33.26 -18.27
C GLY A 53 -30.06 33.08 -17.04
N LYS A 54 -31.38 33.31 -17.14
CA LYS A 54 -32.38 32.95 -16.12
C LYS A 54 -33.08 31.62 -16.43
N TRP A 55 -33.28 31.26 -17.70
CA TRP A 55 -33.90 29.99 -18.08
C TRP A 55 -32.99 28.78 -17.81
N CYS A 56 -31.66 28.91 -17.90
CA CYS A 56 -30.73 27.86 -17.48
C CYS A 56 -30.49 27.80 -15.95
N ARG A 57 -31.27 28.51 -15.12
CA ARG A 57 -30.92 28.83 -13.72
C ARG A 57 -31.69 28.04 -12.66
N TRP A 58 -32.30 26.91 -13.02
CA TRP A 58 -33.17 26.09 -12.15
C TRP A 58 -32.81 24.59 -12.10
N SER A 59 -31.60 24.20 -12.51
CA SER A 59 -31.02 22.93 -12.07
C SER A 59 -30.64 23.03 -10.59
N SER A 60 -31.45 22.37 -9.74
CA SER A 60 -31.21 22.30 -8.29
C SER A 60 -29.79 21.81 -7.99
N PRO A 61 -29.09 22.32 -6.94
CA PRO A 61 -27.78 21.82 -6.57
C PRO A 61 -27.80 20.31 -6.27
N PHE A 62 -28.91 19.77 -5.76
CA PHE A 62 -29.11 18.33 -5.60
C PHE A 62 -28.99 17.58 -6.93
N ILE A 63 -29.56 18.10 -8.02
CA ILE A 63 -29.45 17.51 -9.36
C ILE A 63 -27.99 17.54 -9.82
N HIS A 64 -27.27 18.66 -9.65
CA HIS A 64 -25.84 18.72 -10.00
C HIS A 64 -25.00 17.67 -9.27
N LEU A 65 -25.20 17.50 -7.96
CA LEU A 65 -24.44 16.54 -7.14
C LEU A 65 -24.84 15.09 -7.45
N LEU A 66 -26.11 14.81 -7.72
CA LEU A 66 -26.60 13.51 -8.16
C LEU A 66 -26.06 13.15 -9.55
N THR A 67 -26.11 14.07 -10.52
CA THR A 67 -25.53 13.86 -11.87
C THR A 67 -24.02 13.65 -11.78
N LEU A 68 -23.29 14.45 -11.00
CA LEU A 68 -21.85 14.25 -10.77
C LEU A 68 -21.58 12.84 -10.21
N THR A 69 -22.36 12.41 -9.21
CA THR A 69 -22.25 11.08 -8.59
C THR A 69 -22.48 9.96 -9.62
N VAL A 70 -23.59 9.99 -10.34
CA VAL A 70 -23.96 8.95 -11.31
C VAL A 70 -22.98 8.90 -12.47
N VAL A 71 -22.55 10.05 -12.99
CA VAL A 71 -21.54 10.12 -14.06
C VAL A 71 -20.17 9.63 -13.55
N THR A 72 -19.74 9.99 -12.34
CA THR A 72 -18.44 9.53 -11.81
C THR A 72 -18.46 8.03 -11.50
N PHE A 73 -19.34 7.56 -10.62
CA PHE A 73 -19.30 6.16 -10.14
C PHE A 73 -19.96 5.16 -11.09
N GLY A 74 -20.90 5.60 -11.93
CA GLY A 74 -21.60 4.75 -12.90
C GLY A 74 -20.99 4.74 -14.31
N VAL A 75 -20.16 5.73 -14.67
CA VAL A 75 -19.59 5.84 -16.03
C VAL A 75 -18.08 6.07 -16.01
N LEU A 76 -17.59 7.20 -15.49
CA LEU A 76 -16.18 7.61 -15.63
C LEU A 76 -15.21 6.70 -14.86
N ALA A 77 -15.46 6.44 -13.58
CA ALA A 77 -14.60 5.59 -12.77
C ALA A 77 -14.58 4.14 -13.27
N PRO A 78 -15.71 3.50 -13.65
CA PRO A 78 -15.69 2.25 -14.40
C PRO A 78 -14.83 2.31 -15.68
N LEU A 79 -15.06 3.29 -16.57
CA LEU A 79 -14.35 3.37 -17.87
C LEU A 79 -12.85 3.69 -17.74
N ILE A 80 -12.41 4.31 -16.65
CA ILE A 80 -10.99 4.63 -16.41
C ILE A 80 -10.31 3.52 -15.61
N CYS A 81 -11.01 2.93 -14.62
CA CYS A 81 -10.41 2.04 -13.62
C CYS A 81 -10.60 0.54 -13.91
N HIS A 82 -11.32 0.14 -14.97
CA HIS A 82 -11.59 -1.28 -15.24
C HIS A 82 -10.34 -2.16 -15.45
N ARG A 83 -9.19 -1.56 -15.78
CA ARG A 83 -7.87 -2.22 -15.88
C ARG A 83 -7.04 -2.17 -14.59
N LEU A 84 -7.44 -1.42 -13.57
CA LEU A 84 -6.68 -1.28 -12.33
C LEU A 84 -6.94 -2.49 -11.42
N LEU A 85 -5.99 -3.42 -11.34
CA LEU A 85 -6.09 -4.72 -10.67
C LEU A 85 -6.63 -4.69 -9.23
N HIS A 86 -6.42 -3.59 -8.50
CA HIS A 86 -6.83 -3.41 -7.10
C HIS A 86 -7.95 -2.38 -6.91
N SER A 87 -8.58 -1.92 -8.00
CA SER A 87 -9.80 -1.10 -7.93
C SER A 87 -11.05 -1.97 -7.83
N TYR A 88 -12.07 -1.48 -7.13
CA TYR A 88 -13.41 -2.09 -7.09
C TYR A 88 -14.10 -2.12 -8.46
N PHE A 89 -13.61 -1.35 -9.45
CA PHE A 89 -14.13 -1.34 -10.82
C PHE A 89 -13.48 -2.40 -11.73
N TYR A 90 -12.53 -3.20 -11.24
CA TYR A 90 -11.75 -4.14 -12.05
C TYR A 90 -12.60 -5.24 -12.71
N LEU A 91 -12.63 -5.27 -14.04
CA LEU A 91 -13.39 -6.27 -14.81
C LEU A 91 -12.59 -7.58 -14.92
N ARG A 92 -12.56 -8.34 -13.82
CA ARG A 92 -11.82 -9.61 -13.65
C ARG A 92 -12.01 -10.60 -14.81
N CYS A 93 -13.23 -10.75 -15.33
CA CYS A 93 -13.53 -11.68 -16.42
C CYS A 93 -12.90 -11.30 -17.76
N TRP A 94 -12.58 -10.03 -17.98
CA TRP A 94 -11.95 -9.53 -19.20
C TRP A 94 -10.43 -9.39 -19.06
N HIS A 95 -9.95 -8.93 -17.90
CA HIS A 95 -8.54 -8.56 -17.74
C HIS A 95 -7.66 -9.58 -17.01
N LEU A 96 -8.21 -10.45 -16.13
CA LEU A 96 -7.35 -11.27 -15.28
C LEU A 96 -6.51 -12.29 -16.06
N ASN A 97 -7.08 -12.90 -17.10
CA ASN A 97 -6.36 -13.86 -17.93
C ASN A 97 -5.28 -13.17 -18.78
N PRO A 98 -5.59 -12.20 -19.68
CA PRO A 98 -4.56 -11.58 -20.52
C PRO A 98 -3.50 -10.86 -19.69
N MET A 99 -3.86 -10.10 -18.64
CA MET A 99 -2.89 -9.43 -17.78
C MET A 99 -1.97 -10.42 -17.04
N SER A 100 -2.47 -11.62 -16.69
CA SER A 100 -1.60 -12.67 -16.11
C SER A 100 -0.69 -13.32 -17.16
N GLN A 101 -1.04 -13.29 -18.45
CA GLN A 101 -0.20 -13.79 -19.54
C GLN A 101 0.84 -12.74 -19.94
N GLU A 102 0.42 -11.49 -20.17
CA GLU A 102 1.27 -10.31 -20.37
C GLU A 102 2.35 -10.19 -19.28
N PHE A 103 1.97 -10.37 -18.01
CA PHE A 103 2.92 -10.37 -16.89
C PHE A 103 3.87 -11.58 -16.92
N LEU A 104 3.40 -12.78 -17.26
CA LEU A 104 4.29 -13.96 -17.38
C LEU A 104 5.29 -13.79 -18.52
N GLU A 105 4.85 -13.28 -19.67
CA GLU A 105 5.69 -13.00 -20.85
C GLU A 105 6.72 -11.90 -20.56
N GLN A 106 6.31 -10.79 -19.93
CA GLN A 106 7.22 -9.73 -19.48
C GLN A 106 8.25 -10.26 -18.46
N ASN A 107 7.81 -11.04 -17.47
CA ASN A 107 8.66 -11.60 -16.41
C ASN A 107 9.65 -12.64 -16.97
N GLN A 108 9.26 -13.40 -17.99
CA GLN A 108 10.16 -14.27 -18.75
C GLN A 108 11.20 -13.44 -19.52
N GLN A 109 10.79 -12.37 -20.23
CA GLN A 109 11.71 -11.49 -20.95
C GLN A 109 12.70 -10.78 -20.00
N GLU A 110 12.23 -10.24 -18.87
CA GLU A 110 13.08 -9.63 -17.84
C GLU A 110 14.09 -10.65 -17.26
N GLY A 111 13.70 -11.92 -17.15
CA GLY A 111 14.59 -13.03 -16.80
C GLY A 111 15.70 -13.26 -17.84
N GLN A 112 15.37 -13.31 -19.13
CA GLN A 112 16.34 -13.49 -20.21
C GLN A 112 17.28 -12.27 -20.36
N ASP A 113 16.74 -11.05 -20.23
CA ASP A 113 17.52 -9.81 -20.23
C ASP A 113 18.50 -9.74 -19.04
N ALA A 114 18.12 -10.30 -17.89
CA ALA A 114 18.98 -10.44 -16.73
C ALA A 114 20.05 -11.52 -16.91
N PHE A 115 19.71 -12.65 -17.53
CA PHE A 115 20.65 -13.71 -17.90
C PHE A 115 21.75 -13.19 -18.83
N HIS A 116 21.38 -12.59 -19.98
CA HIS A 116 22.34 -12.03 -20.92
C HIS A 116 23.15 -10.87 -20.35
N TYR A 117 22.60 -10.08 -19.42
CA TYR A 117 23.34 -9.04 -18.70
C TYR A 117 24.49 -9.63 -17.88
N PHE A 118 24.29 -10.77 -17.20
CA PHE A 118 25.34 -11.43 -16.44
C PHE A 118 26.30 -12.25 -17.30
N GLU A 119 25.85 -12.92 -18.37
CA GLU A 119 26.75 -13.53 -19.35
C GLU A 119 27.72 -12.50 -19.95
N LYS A 120 27.20 -11.33 -20.36
CA LYS A 120 28.02 -10.26 -20.94
C LYS A 120 29.07 -9.71 -19.97
N MET A 121 28.80 -9.68 -18.67
CA MET A 121 29.77 -9.29 -17.65
C MET A 121 30.76 -10.40 -17.26
N ARG A 122 30.45 -11.67 -17.57
CA ARG A 122 31.36 -12.81 -17.40
C ARG A 122 32.40 -12.92 -18.52
N MET A 123 32.18 -12.24 -19.65
CA MET A 123 33.19 -12.09 -20.70
C MET A 123 34.42 -11.34 -20.15
N PRO A 124 35.66 -11.77 -20.46
CA PRO A 124 36.85 -11.36 -19.71
C PRO A 124 37.35 -9.96 -20.06
N ASN A 125 36.71 -8.93 -19.50
CA ASN A 125 37.33 -7.62 -19.35
C ASN A 125 38.36 -7.69 -18.21
N THR A 126 39.64 -7.79 -18.55
CA THR A 126 40.78 -7.72 -17.62
C THR A 126 40.95 -6.31 -17.06
N SER A 127 40.16 -6.00 -16.02
CA SER A 127 40.25 -4.74 -15.27
C SER A 127 40.07 -4.99 -13.77
N GLU A 128 41.19 -4.94 -13.05
CA GLU A 128 41.33 -4.70 -11.61
C GLU A 128 40.31 -5.38 -10.67
N ALA A 129 40.73 -6.50 -10.07
CA ALA A 129 40.19 -6.98 -8.81
C ALA A 129 40.53 -5.95 -7.69
N SER A 130 39.69 -4.92 -7.58
CA SER A 130 39.85 -3.85 -6.58
C SER A 130 39.86 -4.43 -5.16
N GLY A 131 40.70 -3.85 -4.30
CA GLY A 131 41.26 -4.52 -3.14
C GLY A 131 40.26 -5.08 -2.13
N SER A 132 40.65 -6.18 -1.49
CA SER A 132 40.04 -6.72 -0.27
C SER A 132 40.29 -5.81 0.94
N ASP A 133 39.72 -4.60 0.93
CA ASP A 133 39.62 -3.78 2.13
C ASP A 133 38.52 -4.34 3.05
N ALA A 134 38.90 -4.66 4.29
CA ALA A 134 38.04 -5.29 5.30
C ALA A 134 37.05 -4.28 5.93
N PHE A 135 36.32 -3.54 5.10
CA PHE A 135 35.44 -2.46 5.54
C PHE A 135 34.05 -3.00 5.90
N GLN A 136 33.61 -2.77 7.14
CA GLN A 136 32.28 -3.14 7.62
C GLN A 136 31.19 -2.46 6.76
N PRO A 137 30.33 -3.21 6.02
CA PRO A 137 29.34 -2.59 5.16
C PRO A 137 28.21 -1.94 5.96
N LEU A 138 27.76 -0.78 5.50
CA LEU A 138 26.58 -0.10 6.03
C LEU A 138 25.32 -0.93 5.75
N LEU A 139 25.21 -1.42 4.51
CA LEU A 139 24.10 -2.27 4.08
C LEU A 139 24.63 -3.51 3.36
N LEU A 140 24.31 -4.69 3.89
CA LEU A 140 24.43 -5.94 3.17
C LEU A 140 23.07 -6.31 2.56
N ILE A 141 23.04 -6.56 1.26
CA ILE A 141 21.86 -7.02 0.53
C ILE A 141 22.01 -8.53 0.34
N THR A 142 21.29 -9.30 1.13
CA THR A 142 21.33 -10.76 1.09
C THR A 142 20.11 -11.29 0.34
N ILE A 143 20.32 -11.87 -0.84
CA ILE A 143 19.25 -12.49 -1.63
C ILE A 143 19.19 -13.98 -1.29
N ILE A 144 18.06 -14.43 -0.72
CA ILE A 144 17.75 -15.84 -0.48
C ILE A 144 17.21 -16.43 -1.78
N THR A 145 17.77 -17.55 -2.24
CA THR A 145 17.30 -18.23 -3.45
C THR A 145 17.24 -19.75 -3.33
N VAL A 146 16.28 -20.32 -4.05
CA VAL A 146 16.02 -21.76 -4.22
C VAL A 146 15.76 -22.01 -5.71
N GLN A 147 16.03 -23.20 -6.26
CA GLN A 147 15.82 -23.43 -7.69
C GLN A 147 14.32 -23.49 -7.98
N ARG A 148 13.80 -22.47 -8.68
CA ARG A 148 12.43 -22.43 -9.22
C ARG A 148 12.44 -22.92 -10.68
N ARG A 149 11.45 -22.54 -11.51
CA ARG A 149 11.53 -22.76 -12.97
C ARG A 149 12.65 -21.90 -13.56
N ASN A 150 13.53 -22.52 -14.36
CA ASN A 150 14.67 -21.86 -14.98
C ASN A 150 14.25 -20.69 -15.87
N ASP A 151 13.18 -20.86 -16.66
CA ASP A 151 12.69 -19.93 -17.70
C ASP A 151 12.58 -18.45 -17.27
N PHE A 152 12.32 -18.20 -15.98
CA PHE A 152 12.08 -16.88 -15.40
C PHE A 152 13.32 -16.24 -14.77
N HIS A 153 14.38 -17.02 -14.49
CA HIS A 153 15.64 -16.55 -13.89
C HIS A 153 15.48 -15.55 -12.71
N TYR A 154 14.55 -15.84 -11.80
CA TYR A 154 14.09 -14.90 -10.75
C TYR A 154 15.24 -14.22 -9.97
N VAL A 155 16.22 -15.01 -9.51
CA VAL A 155 17.39 -14.46 -8.78
C VAL A 155 18.28 -13.58 -9.67
N LEU A 156 18.37 -13.83 -10.98
CA LEU A 156 19.08 -12.95 -11.91
C LEU A 156 18.35 -11.62 -12.09
N GLN A 157 17.02 -11.59 -12.13
CA GLN A 157 16.26 -10.34 -12.16
C GLN A 157 16.57 -9.48 -10.93
N VAL A 158 16.42 -10.04 -9.73
CA VAL A 158 16.67 -9.33 -8.46
C VAL A 158 18.13 -8.87 -8.37
N ALA A 159 19.09 -9.75 -8.68
CA ALA A 159 20.51 -9.41 -8.64
C ALA A 159 20.91 -8.36 -9.69
N SER A 160 20.38 -8.44 -10.93
CA SER A 160 20.71 -7.49 -11.99
C SER A 160 20.16 -6.10 -11.71
N HIS A 161 18.92 -6.01 -11.19
CA HIS A 161 18.36 -4.74 -10.73
C HIS A 161 19.18 -4.13 -9.58
N PHE A 162 19.47 -4.88 -8.51
CA PHE A 162 20.31 -4.38 -7.42
C PHE A 162 21.69 -3.93 -7.91
N HIS A 163 22.35 -4.71 -8.78
CA HIS A 163 23.67 -4.38 -9.33
C HIS A 163 23.62 -3.08 -10.17
N ARG A 164 22.66 -2.95 -11.08
CA ARG A 164 22.45 -1.72 -11.88
C ARG A 164 22.17 -0.50 -11.00
N LEU A 165 21.36 -0.66 -9.93
CA LEU A 165 21.05 0.42 -8.99
C LEU A 165 22.24 0.83 -8.12
N LEU A 166 23.08 -0.13 -7.69
CA LEU A 166 24.34 0.15 -6.99
C LEU A 166 25.32 0.91 -7.90
N GLN A 167 25.45 0.50 -9.17
CA GLN A 167 26.24 1.22 -10.18
C GLN A 167 25.75 2.66 -10.37
N LYS A 168 24.43 2.88 -10.55
CA LYS A 168 23.81 4.22 -10.64
C LYS A 168 24.04 5.07 -9.37
N CYS A 169 24.02 4.45 -8.18
CA CYS A 169 24.20 5.12 -6.90
C CYS A 169 25.65 5.59 -6.65
N GLY A 170 26.63 4.89 -7.23
CA GLY A 170 28.05 5.27 -7.21
C GLY A 170 28.59 5.50 -5.80
N ALA A 171 29.24 6.66 -5.59
CA ALA A 171 29.91 7.00 -4.34
C ALA A 171 29.03 6.84 -3.08
N ARG A 172 27.72 7.13 -3.18
CA ARG A 172 26.78 7.03 -2.05
C ARG A 172 26.57 5.60 -1.56
N CYS A 173 26.73 4.61 -2.45
CA CYS A 173 26.56 3.19 -2.13
C CYS A 173 27.90 2.44 -1.99
N GLN A 174 29.05 3.11 -1.89
CA GLN A 174 30.36 2.44 -1.73
C GLN A 174 30.44 1.49 -0.53
N ARG A 175 29.72 1.79 0.56
CA ARG A 175 29.59 0.94 1.76
C ARG A 175 28.50 -0.14 1.66
N HIS A 176 27.90 -0.36 0.50
CA HIS A 176 26.90 -1.40 0.27
C HIS A 176 27.56 -2.64 -0.36
N ARG A 177 27.08 -3.84 -0.02
CA ARG A 177 27.55 -5.12 -0.60
C ARG A 177 26.36 -6.04 -0.89
N MET A 178 26.55 -6.99 -1.80
CA MET A 178 25.57 -8.05 -2.10
C MET A 178 26.12 -9.40 -1.65
N LEU A 179 25.23 -10.27 -1.17
CA LEU A 179 25.49 -11.66 -0.79
C LEU A 179 24.37 -12.54 -1.34
N LEU A 180 24.72 -13.69 -1.91
CA LEU A 180 23.74 -14.71 -2.31
C LEU A 180 23.69 -15.81 -1.26
N CYS A 181 22.49 -16.13 -0.80
CA CYS A 181 22.23 -17.24 0.10
C CYS A 181 21.47 -18.33 -0.65
N ASN A 182 22.20 -19.33 -1.14
CA ASN A 182 21.61 -20.49 -1.80
C ASN A 182 21.10 -21.47 -0.74
N VAL A 183 19.78 -21.71 -0.74
CA VAL A 183 19.12 -22.64 0.19
C VAL A 183 18.49 -23.82 -0.54
N GLU A 184 18.97 -24.10 -1.75
CA GLU A 184 18.70 -25.35 -2.47
C GLU A 184 19.36 -26.55 -1.79
N SER A 185 18.69 -27.69 -1.86
CA SER A 185 19.06 -28.95 -1.21
C SER A 185 20.25 -29.63 -1.91
N ASP A 186 20.37 -29.44 -3.23
CA ASP A 186 21.58 -29.66 -4.01
C ASP A 186 22.07 -28.32 -4.58
N PRO A 187 23.05 -27.66 -3.95
CA PRO A 187 23.58 -26.38 -4.41
C PRO A 187 24.18 -26.42 -5.83
N SER A 188 24.54 -27.59 -6.36
CA SER A 188 25.15 -27.73 -7.70
C SER A 188 24.12 -27.66 -8.84
N SER A 189 22.84 -27.92 -8.52
CA SER A 189 21.71 -27.86 -9.44
C SER A 189 21.27 -26.44 -9.81
N HIS A 190 21.56 -25.45 -8.94
CA HIS A 190 21.10 -24.06 -9.10
C HIS A 190 21.92 -23.32 -10.16
N GLN A 191 21.39 -23.26 -11.38
CA GLN A 191 22.15 -22.79 -12.56
C GLN A 191 22.42 -21.28 -12.52
N ASP A 192 21.44 -20.49 -12.07
CA ASP A 192 21.57 -19.04 -11.96
C ASP A 192 22.62 -18.65 -10.90
N VAL A 193 22.62 -19.32 -9.74
CA VAL A 193 23.64 -19.11 -8.70
C VAL A 193 25.04 -19.46 -9.22
N ARG A 194 25.17 -20.48 -10.08
CA ARG A 194 26.45 -20.83 -10.72
C ARG A 194 26.93 -19.86 -11.79
N LEU A 195 26.05 -19.01 -12.33
CA LEU A 195 26.44 -17.85 -13.15
C LEU A 195 26.88 -16.70 -12.25
N LEU A 196 26.12 -16.42 -11.18
CA LEU A 196 26.39 -15.30 -10.28
C LEU A 196 27.60 -15.50 -9.35
N SER A 197 27.99 -16.74 -9.04
CA SER A 197 29.08 -17.04 -8.10
C SER A 197 30.47 -16.60 -8.56
N SER A 198 30.65 -16.27 -9.84
CA SER A 198 31.87 -15.63 -10.33
C SER A 198 31.89 -14.10 -10.16
N LEU A 199 30.79 -13.49 -9.69
CA LEU A 199 30.62 -12.04 -9.56
C LEU A 199 30.27 -11.61 -8.13
N PHE A 200 29.56 -12.46 -7.38
CA PHE A 200 29.10 -12.18 -6.02
C PHE A 200 29.50 -13.30 -5.05
N PRO A 201 29.77 -12.98 -3.77
CA PRO A 201 29.96 -14.00 -2.74
C PRO A 201 28.68 -14.82 -2.57
N VAL A 202 28.86 -16.13 -2.37
CA VAL A 202 27.76 -17.08 -2.16
C VAL A 202 28.00 -17.85 -0.86
N VAL A 203 26.96 -17.94 -0.03
CA VAL A 203 26.87 -18.94 1.04
C VAL A 203 25.78 -19.95 0.66
N SER A 204 26.10 -21.24 0.79
CA SER A 204 25.16 -22.33 0.50
C SER A 204 24.78 -23.03 1.80
N ARG A 205 23.48 -23.32 2.00
CA ARG A 205 23.01 -24.20 3.07
C ARG A 205 23.22 -25.66 2.65
N ASP A 206 24.48 -26.08 2.60
CA ASP A 206 24.84 -27.43 2.22
C ASP A 206 24.18 -28.47 3.16
N ARG A 207 23.52 -29.45 2.56
CA ARG A 207 22.90 -30.61 3.23
C ARG A 207 23.48 -31.93 2.72
N THR A 208 24.52 -31.91 1.89
CA THR A 208 25.11 -33.14 1.35
C THR A 208 25.73 -33.97 2.48
N GLY A 209 25.06 -35.08 2.81
CA GLY A 209 25.39 -35.94 3.96
C GLY A 209 24.31 -35.97 5.05
N GLU A 210 23.48 -34.94 5.18
CA GLU A 210 22.25 -34.99 5.98
C GLU A 210 21.10 -35.50 5.10
N ASN A 211 20.57 -36.70 5.40
CA ASN A 211 19.31 -37.13 4.78
C ASN A 211 18.24 -36.07 5.06
N PRO A 212 17.56 -35.51 4.03
CA PRO A 212 16.54 -34.50 4.25
C PRO A 212 15.37 -35.11 5.02
N ASP A 213 15.24 -34.76 6.29
CA ASP A 213 14.22 -35.29 7.20
C ASP A 213 12.83 -35.19 6.53
N PRO A 214 12.20 -36.33 6.18
CA PRO A 214 10.92 -36.32 5.45
C PRO A 214 9.75 -35.82 6.30
N SER A 215 9.94 -35.58 7.60
CA SER A 215 8.98 -34.94 8.47
C SER A 215 9.11 -33.41 8.56
N LEU A 216 10.17 -32.81 7.99
CA LEU A 216 10.33 -31.35 7.95
C LEU A 216 9.30 -30.71 7.00
N ASN A 217 8.21 -30.22 7.58
CA ASN A 217 7.21 -29.46 6.85
C ASN A 217 7.83 -28.20 6.19
N GLN A 218 7.28 -27.82 5.03
CA GLN A 218 7.93 -26.83 4.17
C GLN A 218 8.05 -25.43 4.80
N PHE A 219 7.09 -25.02 5.64
CA PHE A 219 7.14 -23.74 6.37
C PHE A 219 8.26 -23.72 7.43
N GLU A 220 8.60 -24.89 7.99
CA GLU A 220 9.75 -25.05 8.89
C GLU A 220 11.08 -25.05 8.12
N LYS A 221 11.17 -25.65 6.92
CA LYS A 221 12.34 -25.47 6.03
C LYS A 221 12.54 -23.98 5.72
N GLU A 222 11.50 -23.31 5.24
CA GLU A 222 11.47 -21.90 4.86
C GLU A 222 11.93 -20.98 6.01
N LYS A 223 11.46 -21.23 7.23
CA LYS A 223 11.89 -20.51 8.43
C LYS A 223 13.36 -20.76 8.77
N GLN A 224 13.83 -22.00 8.70
CA GLN A 224 15.23 -22.34 8.98
C GLN A 224 16.19 -21.77 7.93
N ASP A 225 15.80 -21.77 6.66
CA ASP A 225 16.56 -21.17 5.56
C ASP A 225 16.71 -19.65 5.77
N TYR A 226 15.62 -18.98 6.13
CA TYR A 226 15.61 -17.56 6.49
C TYR A 226 16.53 -17.24 7.67
N VAL A 227 16.50 -18.06 8.73
CA VAL A 227 17.40 -17.97 9.89
C VAL A 227 18.86 -18.17 9.48
N PHE A 228 19.16 -19.19 8.69
CA PHE A 228 20.52 -19.47 8.19
C PHE A 228 21.07 -18.29 7.39
N CYS A 229 20.31 -17.74 6.44
CA CYS A 229 20.76 -16.60 5.63
C CYS A 229 20.99 -15.34 6.45
N LEU A 230 20.13 -15.06 7.44
CA LEU A 230 20.28 -13.92 8.36
C LEU A 230 21.54 -14.07 9.24
N GLU A 231 21.89 -15.30 9.61
CA GLU A 231 23.06 -15.60 10.44
C GLU A 231 24.37 -15.60 9.63
N GLN A 232 24.40 -16.18 8.43
CA GLN A 232 25.56 -16.06 7.54
C GLN A 232 25.85 -14.60 7.16
N SER A 233 24.80 -13.80 6.95
CA SER A 233 24.91 -12.34 6.74
C SER A 233 25.65 -11.63 7.89
N LEU A 234 25.38 -12.04 9.14
CA LEU A 234 26.04 -11.51 10.33
C LEU A 234 27.48 -12.03 10.50
N LEU A 235 27.73 -13.30 10.16
CA LEU A 235 29.03 -13.96 10.35
C LEU A 235 30.07 -13.53 9.30
N VAL A 236 29.69 -13.42 8.02
CA VAL A 236 30.64 -13.15 6.92
C VAL A 236 31.02 -11.67 6.83
N TYR A 237 30.09 -10.76 7.12
CA TYR A 237 30.28 -9.32 6.91
C TYR A 237 30.10 -8.45 8.16
N SER A 238 29.45 -8.95 9.22
CA SER A 238 29.04 -8.17 10.41
C SER A 238 28.53 -6.74 10.09
N PRO A 239 27.59 -6.54 9.15
CA PRO A 239 27.13 -5.23 8.68
C PRO A 239 26.50 -4.37 9.79
N GLU A 240 26.22 -3.09 9.49
CA GLU A 240 25.30 -2.28 10.31
C GLU A 240 23.84 -2.68 10.09
N TYR A 241 23.43 -2.85 8.82
CA TYR A 241 22.09 -3.27 8.41
C TYR A 241 22.14 -4.43 7.39
N ILE A 242 21.16 -5.33 7.49
CA ILE A 242 20.93 -6.43 6.54
C ILE A 242 19.59 -6.19 5.85
N LEU A 243 19.60 -5.99 4.54
CA LEU A 243 18.43 -6.10 3.69
C LEU A 243 18.35 -7.55 3.18
N LEU A 244 17.50 -8.34 3.81
CA LEU A 244 17.23 -9.73 3.46
C LEU A 244 16.06 -9.77 2.47
N VAL A 245 16.29 -10.35 1.29
CA VAL A 245 15.39 -10.28 0.12
C VAL A 245 15.14 -11.69 -0.41
N GLU A 246 13.92 -12.00 -0.80
CA GLU A 246 13.55 -13.28 -1.44
C GLU A 246 13.76 -13.16 -2.97
N ASP A 247 14.11 -14.25 -3.65
CA ASP A 247 14.53 -14.23 -5.06
C ASP A 247 13.48 -13.77 -6.07
N ASP A 248 12.24 -13.53 -5.65
CA ASP A 248 11.16 -12.96 -6.45
C ASP A 248 10.75 -11.52 -6.05
N ALA A 249 11.63 -10.79 -5.36
CA ALA A 249 11.39 -9.42 -4.89
C ALA A 249 12.36 -8.41 -5.54
N VAL A 250 11.98 -7.89 -6.71
CA VAL A 250 12.82 -6.97 -7.50
C VAL A 250 12.74 -5.54 -6.94
N PRO A 251 13.86 -4.84 -6.72
CA PRO A 251 13.84 -3.49 -6.16
C PRO A 251 13.35 -2.41 -7.13
N GLU A 252 12.71 -1.40 -6.57
CA GLU A 252 12.30 -0.18 -7.26
C GLU A 252 13.50 0.78 -7.43
N GLU A 253 13.46 1.62 -8.46
CA GLU A 253 14.59 2.47 -8.88
C GLU A 253 15.06 3.44 -7.77
N GLU A 254 14.16 3.93 -6.94
CA GLU A 254 14.46 4.88 -5.87
C GLU A 254 14.98 4.25 -4.56
N ILE A 255 15.03 2.90 -4.45
CA ILE A 255 15.26 2.17 -3.19
C ILE A 255 16.42 2.73 -2.35
N PHE A 256 17.60 2.95 -2.95
CA PHE A 256 18.77 3.44 -2.22
C PHE A 256 18.64 4.90 -1.79
N SER A 257 17.90 5.73 -2.54
CA SER A 257 17.63 7.11 -2.13
C SER A 257 16.71 7.18 -0.90
N VAL A 258 15.74 6.27 -0.82
CA VAL A 258 14.80 6.16 0.31
C VAL A 258 15.48 5.53 1.52
N LEU A 259 16.23 4.43 1.34
CA LEU A 259 17.02 3.83 2.41
C LEU A 259 18.04 4.82 3.00
N GLN A 260 18.76 5.58 2.16
CA GLN A 260 19.69 6.61 2.62
C GLN A 260 18.99 7.73 3.41
N HIS A 261 17.78 8.14 3.01
CA HIS A 261 16.95 9.08 3.77
C HIS A 261 16.50 8.49 5.12
N LEU A 262 16.12 7.21 5.15
CA LEU A 262 15.70 6.51 6.38
C LEU A 262 16.85 6.40 7.39
N PHE A 263 18.03 5.92 6.94
CA PHE A 263 19.22 5.81 7.78
C PHE A 263 19.63 7.16 8.41
N SER A 264 19.60 8.24 7.62
CA SER A 264 20.07 9.56 8.06
C SER A 264 19.04 10.36 8.86
N ALA A 265 17.78 10.41 8.42
CA ALA A 265 16.77 11.34 8.94
C ALA A 265 15.67 10.69 9.80
N ARG A 266 15.58 9.34 9.85
CA ARG A 266 14.49 8.63 10.53
C ARG A 266 14.99 7.66 11.60
N PHE A 267 15.99 6.83 11.32
CA PHE A 267 16.48 5.81 12.26
C PHE A 267 17.32 6.37 13.41
N SER A 268 17.62 7.68 13.39
CA SER A 268 18.11 8.44 14.55
C SER A 268 17.05 8.59 15.66
N LYS A 269 15.77 8.34 15.38
CA LYS A 269 14.68 8.39 16.37
C LYS A 269 14.64 7.08 17.19
N PRO A 270 14.63 7.11 18.54
CA PRO A 270 14.73 5.90 19.37
C PRO A 270 13.72 4.81 19.03
N TYR A 271 12.44 5.16 18.86
CA TYR A 271 11.37 4.21 18.55
C TYR A 271 11.48 3.52 17.17
N LEU A 272 12.35 4.02 16.28
CA LEU A 272 12.71 3.35 15.02
C LEU A 272 14.06 2.64 15.13
N ARG A 273 15.02 3.19 15.88
CA ARG A 273 16.39 2.66 16.01
C ARG A 273 16.41 1.20 16.50
N ASP A 274 15.61 0.91 17.51
CA ASP A 274 15.64 -0.39 18.21
C ASP A 274 14.65 -1.42 17.62
N ALA A 275 13.97 -1.06 16.53
CA ALA A 275 12.98 -1.90 15.84
C ALA A 275 13.56 -3.28 15.45
N LEU A 276 12.72 -4.31 15.52
CA LEU A 276 13.08 -5.68 15.16
C LEU A 276 13.33 -5.81 13.65
N TYR A 277 12.47 -5.19 12.83
CA TYR A 277 12.60 -5.13 11.36
C TYR A 277 11.79 -3.99 10.73
N PHE A 278 12.12 -3.68 9.48
CA PHE A 278 11.31 -2.86 8.57
C PHE A 278 10.93 -3.69 7.33
N LYS A 279 9.62 -3.88 7.08
CA LYS A 279 9.10 -4.45 5.83
C LYS A 279 9.24 -3.42 4.71
N LEU A 280 9.82 -3.82 3.58
CA LEU A 280 9.88 -3.00 2.36
C LEU A 280 8.74 -3.31 1.37
N TYR A 281 7.87 -4.26 1.71
CA TYR A 281 6.72 -4.69 0.92
C TYR A 281 5.54 -5.07 1.81
N HIS A 282 4.33 -4.70 1.38
CA HIS A 282 3.05 -5.23 1.87
C HIS A 282 2.06 -5.33 0.70
N PRO A 283 1.32 -6.45 0.52
CA PRO A 283 0.49 -6.64 -0.66
C PRO A 283 -0.54 -5.54 -0.88
N GLU A 284 -0.61 -5.06 -2.10
CA GLU A 284 -1.44 -3.97 -2.58
C GLU A 284 -2.94 -4.27 -2.33
N ARG A 285 -3.34 -5.53 -2.53
CA ARG A 285 -4.68 -6.07 -2.22
C ARG A 285 -5.07 -6.06 -0.74
N LEU A 286 -4.15 -5.72 0.17
CA LEU A 286 -4.39 -5.55 1.60
C LEU A 286 -4.28 -4.07 2.02
N GLN A 287 -3.86 -3.17 1.13
CA GLN A 287 -3.58 -1.75 1.41
C GLN A 287 -4.82 -0.84 1.45
N HIS A 288 -6.05 -1.35 1.32
CA HIS A 288 -7.31 -0.58 1.36
C HIS A 288 -7.49 0.30 2.62
N TYR A 289 -8.32 1.35 2.52
CA TYR A 289 -8.68 2.23 3.65
C TYR A 289 -9.62 1.55 4.66
N PHE A 290 -10.53 0.68 4.19
CA PHE A 290 -11.45 -0.11 5.01
C PHE A 290 -10.76 -1.35 5.63
N ASN A 291 -9.58 -1.13 6.19
CA ASN A 291 -8.78 -2.08 6.95
C ASN A 291 -8.52 -1.45 8.35
N PRO A 292 -8.80 -2.11 9.48
CA PRO A 292 -8.88 -1.50 10.83
C PRO A 292 -7.59 -0.87 11.42
N GLU A 293 -6.55 -0.61 10.62
CA GLU A 293 -5.37 0.15 11.05
C GLU A 293 -5.71 1.65 11.22
N PRO A 294 -5.59 2.24 12.43
CA PRO A 294 -6.06 3.60 12.70
C PRO A 294 -5.43 4.69 11.81
N MET A 295 -4.18 4.51 11.41
CA MET A 295 -3.46 5.47 10.55
C MET A 295 -4.08 5.57 9.14
N ARG A 296 -4.65 4.48 8.62
CA ARG A 296 -5.32 4.48 7.30
C ARG A 296 -6.65 5.21 7.37
N ILE A 297 -7.41 4.99 8.46
CA ILE A 297 -8.67 5.69 8.72
C ILE A 297 -8.42 7.20 8.89
N LEU A 298 -7.35 7.59 9.60
CA LEU A 298 -6.94 8.99 9.75
C LEU A 298 -6.47 9.61 8.41
N GLU A 299 -5.75 8.87 7.57
CA GLU A 299 -5.40 9.32 6.20
C GLU A 299 -6.66 9.54 5.35
N TRP A 300 -7.62 8.60 5.39
CA TRP A 300 -8.89 8.67 4.66
C TRP A 300 -9.74 9.87 5.07
N LEU A 301 -9.90 10.06 6.39
CA LEU A 301 -10.59 11.22 6.95
C LEU A 301 -9.85 12.53 6.62
N GLY A 302 -8.51 12.54 6.69
CA GLY A 302 -7.68 13.69 6.31
C GLY A 302 -7.88 14.08 4.84
N LEU A 303 -7.91 13.11 3.94
CA LEU A 303 -8.18 13.30 2.52
C LEU A 303 -9.59 13.90 2.29
N GLY A 304 -10.61 13.38 2.98
CA GLY A 304 -11.97 13.92 2.94
C GLY A 304 -12.06 15.36 3.49
N MET A 305 -11.45 15.62 4.64
CA MET A 305 -11.41 16.95 5.27
C MET A 305 -10.64 17.98 4.46
N PHE A 306 -9.64 17.58 3.67
CA PHE A 306 -8.90 18.46 2.77
C PHE A 306 -9.64 18.72 1.45
N LEU A 307 -10.08 17.66 0.77
CA LEU A 307 -10.71 17.78 -0.56
C LEU A 307 -12.15 18.32 -0.48
N GLY A 308 -12.89 18.03 0.59
CA GLY A 308 -14.26 18.51 0.79
C GLY A 308 -14.41 20.03 0.66
N PRO A 309 -13.70 20.85 1.46
CA PRO A 309 -13.72 22.30 1.36
C PRO A 309 -13.18 22.83 0.03
N VAL A 310 -12.15 22.19 -0.54
CA VAL A 310 -11.53 22.61 -1.81
C VAL A 310 -12.50 22.43 -2.98
N LEU A 311 -13.13 21.26 -3.10
CA LEU A 311 -14.11 20.95 -4.14
C LEU A 311 -15.42 21.74 -3.95
N ALA A 312 -15.89 21.90 -2.71
CA ALA A 312 -17.05 22.74 -2.41
C ALA A 312 -16.78 24.22 -2.79
N GLY A 313 -15.59 24.75 -2.49
CA GLY A 313 -15.17 26.08 -2.89
C GLY A 313 -15.03 26.24 -4.42
N ALA A 314 -14.53 25.22 -5.11
CA ALA A 314 -14.47 25.20 -6.57
C ALA A 314 -15.88 25.18 -7.21
N TYR A 315 -16.79 24.34 -6.69
CA TYR A 315 -18.19 24.28 -7.09
C TYR A 315 -18.90 25.63 -6.91
N CYS A 316 -18.79 26.24 -5.72
CA CYS A 316 -19.43 27.53 -5.47
C CYS A 316 -18.90 28.65 -6.39
N ARG A 317 -17.59 28.67 -6.70
CA ARG A 317 -17.04 29.59 -7.71
C ARG A 317 -17.62 29.33 -9.10
N ALA A 318 -17.71 28.07 -9.53
CA ALA A 318 -18.23 27.71 -10.85
C ALA A 318 -19.73 28.02 -11.02
N VAL A 319 -20.52 27.89 -9.95
CA VAL A 319 -21.98 28.15 -9.94
C VAL A 319 -22.33 29.61 -9.57
N GLY A 320 -21.34 30.42 -9.16
CA GLY A 320 -21.53 31.81 -8.75
C GLY A 320 -22.24 31.98 -7.39
N GLN A 321 -22.01 31.05 -6.47
CA GLN A 321 -22.52 31.08 -5.09
C GLN A 321 -21.55 31.77 -4.14
N ALA A 322 -22.07 32.46 -3.11
CA ALA A 322 -21.29 33.29 -2.20
C ALA A 322 -20.30 32.51 -1.29
N GLY A 323 -20.50 31.21 -1.09
CA GLY A 323 -19.58 30.36 -0.33
C GLY A 323 -20.11 28.94 -0.09
N PRO A 324 -19.25 27.98 0.29
CA PRO A 324 -19.64 26.59 0.52
C PRO A 324 -20.33 26.41 1.88
N GLY A 325 -21.56 25.91 1.87
CA GLY A 325 -22.27 25.50 3.10
C GLY A 325 -21.79 24.14 3.61
N TRP A 326 -21.92 23.89 4.92
CA TRP A 326 -21.43 22.67 5.57
C TRP A 326 -21.91 21.36 4.92
N CYS A 327 -23.17 21.28 4.49
CA CYS A 327 -23.70 20.08 3.80
C CYS A 327 -22.99 19.81 2.45
N LEU A 328 -22.57 20.86 1.74
CA LEU A 328 -21.81 20.75 0.49
C LEU A 328 -20.36 20.30 0.75
N VAL A 329 -19.73 20.83 1.80
CA VAL A 329 -18.40 20.40 2.27
C VAL A 329 -18.43 18.93 2.69
N ALA A 330 -19.42 18.52 3.47
CA ALA A 330 -19.61 17.14 3.89
C ALA A 330 -19.88 16.19 2.71
N PHE A 331 -20.71 16.59 1.74
CA PHE A 331 -20.92 15.83 0.51
C PHE A 331 -19.59 15.61 -0.24
N PHE A 332 -18.82 16.67 -0.49
CA PHE A 332 -17.56 16.54 -1.24
C PHE A 332 -16.47 15.78 -0.46
N ALA A 333 -16.48 15.85 0.87
CA ALA A 333 -15.60 15.03 1.71
C ALA A 333 -15.91 13.54 1.55
N LEU A 334 -17.18 13.15 1.73
CA LEU A 334 -17.65 11.76 1.58
C LEU A 334 -17.48 11.24 0.15
N TYR A 335 -17.77 12.06 -0.86
CA TYR A 335 -17.53 11.76 -2.27
C TYR A 335 -16.05 11.47 -2.55
N SER A 336 -15.14 12.29 -2.00
CA SER A 336 -13.69 12.12 -2.18
C SER A 336 -13.17 10.87 -1.47
N MET A 337 -13.67 10.60 -0.27
CA MET A 337 -13.37 9.37 0.49
C MET A 337 -13.83 8.12 -0.27
N ALA A 338 -15.09 8.10 -0.73
CA ALA A 338 -15.64 6.99 -1.51
C ALA A 338 -14.86 6.75 -2.81
N LEU A 339 -14.50 7.82 -3.54
CA LEU A 339 -13.71 7.71 -4.76
C LEU A 339 -12.30 7.16 -4.50
N ALA A 340 -11.63 7.62 -3.44
CA ALA A 340 -10.29 7.16 -3.09
C ALA A 340 -10.25 5.66 -2.71
N GLU A 341 -11.28 5.15 -2.03
CA GLU A 341 -11.35 3.72 -1.69
C GLU A 341 -11.77 2.85 -2.89
N LEU A 342 -12.72 3.31 -3.72
CA LEU A 342 -13.18 2.56 -4.90
C LEU A 342 -12.11 2.48 -6.00
N VAL A 343 -11.31 3.54 -6.19
CA VAL A 343 -10.10 3.49 -7.03
C VAL A 343 -9.02 2.62 -6.37
N GLY A 344 -8.83 2.76 -5.06
CA GLY A 344 -7.94 1.95 -4.24
C GLY A 344 -6.74 2.75 -3.70
N ARG A 345 -6.55 2.71 -2.36
CA ARG A 345 -5.50 3.45 -1.64
C ARG A 345 -4.11 3.34 -2.26
N HIS A 346 -3.72 2.15 -2.71
CA HIS A 346 -2.38 1.89 -3.27
C HIS A 346 -1.98 2.89 -4.37
N TYR A 347 -2.87 3.18 -5.33
CA TYR A 347 -2.58 4.14 -6.41
C TYR A 347 -2.40 5.59 -5.92
N GLY A 348 -2.91 5.91 -4.72
CA GLY A 348 -2.62 7.18 -4.03
C GLY A 348 -1.27 7.18 -3.29
N LEU A 349 -0.80 6.02 -2.81
CA LEU A 349 0.54 5.89 -2.18
C LEU A 349 1.67 6.11 -3.19
N GLU A 350 1.46 5.74 -4.44
CA GLU A 350 2.41 5.95 -5.54
C GLU A 350 2.80 7.44 -5.72
N LEU A 351 1.90 8.38 -5.36
CA LEU A 351 2.22 9.82 -5.37
C LEU A 351 3.32 10.20 -4.35
N ARG A 352 3.59 9.37 -3.35
CA ARG A 352 4.70 9.59 -2.40
C ARG A 352 6.07 9.26 -3.02
N ARG A 353 6.15 8.51 -4.13
CA ARG A 353 7.44 8.24 -4.83
C ARG A 353 8.13 9.50 -5.34
N LEU A 354 7.37 10.60 -5.50
CA LEU A 354 7.89 11.90 -5.95
C LEU A 354 9.05 12.45 -5.11
N HIS A 355 9.18 12.07 -3.83
CA HIS A 355 10.33 12.47 -3.01
C HIS A 355 10.54 11.55 -1.78
N PRO A 356 11.78 11.11 -1.47
CA PRO A 356 12.07 10.19 -0.35
C PRO A 356 11.49 10.58 1.02
N ALA A 357 11.34 11.88 1.31
CA ALA A 357 10.76 12.35 2.58
C ALA A 357 9.23 12.19 2.69
N LEU A 358 8.53 11.80 1.61
CA LEU A 358 7.10 11.51 1.60
C LEU A 358 6.79 10.04 1.95
N TYR A 359 7.80 9.16 1.99
CA TYR A 359 7.62 7.77 2.42
C TYR A 359 7.21 7.71 3.88
N ASN A 360 6.11 7.02 4.16
CA ASN A 360 5.64 6.85 5.52
C ASN A 360 6.28 5.61 6.18
N VAL A 361 6.33 5.63 7.51
CA VAL A 361 6.81 4.52 8.33
C VAL A 361 5.71 4.21 9.34
N VAL A 362 4.91 3.18 9.05
CA VAL A 362 3.74 2.78 9.88
C VAL A 362 4.02 1.42 10.55
N PRO A 363 3.29 1.03 11.62
CA PRO A 363 3.47 -0.28 12.24
C PRO A 363 3.31 -1.42 11.23
N ALA A 364 4.13 -2.46 11.34
CA ALA A 364 4.03 -3.63 10.46
C ALA A 364 2.73 -4.42 10.71
N SER A 365 2.20 -5.07 9.68
CA SER A 365 1.08 -6.02 9.75
C SER A 365 1.58 -7.48 9.68
N GLU A 366 0.67 -8.45 9.89
CA GLU A 366 0.98 -9.90 9.88
C GLU A 366 1.67 -10.39 8.59
N CYS A 367 1.01 -10.32 7.43
CA CYS A 367 1.51 -11.00 6.23
C CYS A 367 2.87 -10.50 5.72
N CYS A 368 3.63 -11.46 5.17
CA CYS A 368 4.56 -11.30 4.07
C CYS A 368 5.94 -10.71 4.46
N THR A 369 7.02 -11.27 3.88
CA THR A 369 8.43 -10.93 4.18
C THR A 369 9.38 -10.79 2.97
N PRO A 370 8.92 -10.58 1.70
CA PRO A 370 9.80 -10.76 0.53
C PRO A 370 10.96 -9.76 0.46
N ALA A 371 10.89 -8.62 1.16
CA ALA A 371 12.06 -7.77 1.44
C ALA A 371 11.95 -7.16 2.84
N MET A 372 13.00 -7.39 3.65
CA MET A 372 13.01 -7.14 5.10
C MET A 372 14.36 -6.55 5.51
N LEU A 373 14.34 -5.36 6.10
CA LEU A 373 15.53 -4.65 6.57
C LEU A 373 15.67 -4.81 8.09
N PHE A 374 16.79 -5.37 8.54
CA PHE A 374 17.13 -5.59 9.95
C PHE A 374 18.37 -4.77 10.34
N PRO A 375 18.34 -3.96 11.42
CA PRO A 375 19.55 -3.58 12.14
C PRO A 375 20.28 -4.84 12.63
N ALA A 376 21.61 -4.91 12.55
CA ALA A 376 22.35 -6.14 12.86
C ALA A 376 22.20 -6.64 14.32
N ALA A 377 21.92 -5.75 15.27
CA ALA A 377 21.55 -6.13 16.63
C ALA A 377 20.17 -6.83 16.66
N SER A 378 19.20 -6.32 15.92
CA SER A 378 17.85 -6.88 15.81
C SER A 378 17.80 -8.16 14.99
N ALA A 379 18.65 -8.31 13.97
CA ALA A 379 18.83 -9.56 13.23
C ALA A 379 19.18 -10.74 14.16
N ARG A 380 20.10 -10.53 15.12
CA ARG A 380 20.47 -11.53 16.15
C ARG A 380 19.30 -11.88 17.07
N ARG A 381 18.45 -10.91 17.43
CA ARG A 381 17.23 -11.17 18.22
C ARG A 381 16.22 -11.97 17.41
N ALA A 382 15.94 -11.56 16.18
CA ALA A 382 15.00 -12.21 15.27
C ALA A 382 15.39 -13.68 14.98
N SER A 383 16.67 -13.96 14.69
CA SER A 383 17.13 -15.34 14.44
C SER A 383 17.04 -16.19 15.71
N GLY A 384 17.47 -15.66 16.86
CA GLY A 384 17.33 -16.32 18.16
C GLY A 384 15.88 -16.64 18.54
N TYR A 385 14.94 -15.74 18.25
CA TYR A 385 13.51 -15.98 18.49
C TYR A 385 12.92 -17.03 17.52
N LEU A 386 13.24 -16.95 16.22
CA LEU A 386 12.74 -17.90 15.21
C LEU A 386 13.29 -19.33 15.41
N ARG A 387 14.52 -19.48 15.93
CA ARG A 387 15.06 -20.78 16.37
C ARG A 387 14.21 -21.44 17.47
N GLY A 388 13.60 -20.64 18.36
CA GLY A 388 12.77 -21.11 19.47
C GLY A 388 11.31 -21.45 19.10
N LEU A 389 10.89 -21.22 17.85
CA LEU A 389 9.55 -21.51 17.34
C LEU A 389 9.60 -22.65 16.32
N ARG A 390 8.48 -23.38 16.14
CA ARG A 390 8.28 -24.29 15.01
C ARG A 390 7.18 -23.74 14.09
N CYS A 391 7.48 -23.63 12.79
CA CYS A 391 6.51 -23.23 11.79
C CYS A 391 5.70 -24.44 11.28
N ARG A 392 4.48 -24.16 10.83
CA ARG A 392 3.51 -25.14 10.30
C ARG A 392 2.49 -24.46 9.40
N GLN A 393 1.64 -25.23 8.73
CA GLN A 393 0.53 -24.65 7.96
C GLN A 393 -0.36 -23.77 8.86
N GLY A 394 -0.62 -22.53 8.43
CA GLY A 394 -1.33 -21.53 9.23
C GLY A 394 -0.48 -20.79 10.27
N PHE A 395 0.82 -21.12 10.39
CA PHE A 395 1.79 -20.41 11.23
C PHE A 395 3.17 -20.41 10.54
N ALA A 396 3.27 -19.64 9.46
CA ALA A 396 4.48 -19.49 8.65
C ALA A 396 5.46 -18.46 9.24
N LYS A 397 6.61 -18.24 8.60
CA LYS A 397 7.70 -17.39 9.13
C LYS A 397 7.28 -15.94 9.38
N ASP A 398 6.35 -15.41 8.58
CA ASP A 398 5.79 -14.06 8.69
C ASP A 398 4.87 -13.91 9.93
N THR A 399 4.02 -14.90 10.14
CA THR A 399 3.08 -15.02 11.26
C THR A 399 3.86 -15.20 12.57
N ALA A 400 4.96 -15.96 12.53
CA ALA A 400 5.90 -16.10 13.64
C ALA A 400 6.64 -14.79 13.96
N LEU A 401 7.15 -14.07 12.94
CA LEU A 401 7.79 -12.76 13.14
C LEU A 401 6.82 -11.72 13.73
N TYR A 402 5.56 -11.71 13.31
CA TYR A 402 4.56 -10.80 13.87
C TYR A 402 4.11 -11.19 15.29
N SER A 403 3.93 -12.48 15.59
CA SER A 403 3.53 -12.92 16.93
C SER A 403 4.58 -12.57 17.99
N LEU A 404 5.86 -12.54 17.60
CA LEU A 404 6.97 -12.08 18.45
C LEU A 404 6.87 -10.60 18.84
N LEU A 405 6.26 -9.73 18.02
CA LEU A 405 6.06 -8.32 18.38
C LEU A 405 5.25 -8.20 19.68
N ARG A 406 4.08 -8.86 19.70
CA ARG A 406 3.23 -8.95 20.90
C ARG A 406 3.87 -9.79 22.01
N GLY A 407 4.49 -10.92 21.66
CA GLY A 407 5.05 -11.88 22.63
C GLY A 407 6.38 -11.48 23.28
N LYS A 408 7.06 -10.44 22.79
CA LYS A 408 8.35 -9.93 23.32
C LYS A 408 8.36 -8.42 23.58
N GLY A 409 7.32 -7.68 23.24
CA GLY A 409 7.30 -6.21 23.33
C GLY A 409 8.17 -5.54 22.24
N GLU A 410 8.41 -6.25 21.14
CA GLU A 410 9.24 -5.81 20.01
C GLU A 410 8.41 -4.93 19.06
N ASN A 411 9.02 -3.85 18.55
CA ASN A 411 8.38 -2.98 17.55
C ASN A 411 8.89 -3.32 16.15
N ALA A 412 8.01 -3.30 15.15
CA ALA A 412 8.41 -3.41 13.76
C ALA A 412 7.51 -2.56 12.86
N PHE A 413 8.04 -2.17 11.71
CA PHE A 413 7.42 -1.17 10.84
C PHE A 413 7.35 -1.66 9.39
N VAL A 414 6.54 -0.99 8.57
CA VAL A 414 6.48 -1.14 7.12
C VAL A 414 6.60 0.24 6.46
N LEU A 415 7.25 0.27 5.30
CA LEU A 415 7.35 1.46 4.47
C LEU A 415 6.17 1.54 3.50
N GLU A 416 5.72 2.77 3.23
CA GLU A 416 4.67 3.03 2.24
C GLU A 416 5.02 4.22 1.34
N PRO A 417 5.10 4.05 0.00
CA PRO A 417 4.85 2.82 -0.78
C PRO A 417 5.95 1.75 -0.67
N ASN A 418 5.69 0.60 -1.30
CA ASN A 418 6.60 -0.54 -1.37
C ASN A 418 7.90 -0.17 -2.13
N LEU A 419 9.08 -0.59 -1.63
CA LEU A 419 10.38 -0.37 -2.29
C LEU A 419 10.86 -1.58 -3.12
N VAL A 420 10.07 -2.64 -3.16
CA VAL A 420 10.26 -3.78 -4.08
C VAL A 420 8.91 -4.16 -4.70
N ARG A 421 8.94 -4.66 -5.93
CA ARG A 421 7.83 -5.35 -6.59
C ARG A 421 8.00 -6.87 -6.46
N HIS A 422 6.92 -7.58 -6.14
CA HIS A 422 6.94 -9.04 -6.04
C HIS A 422 6.57 -9.67 -7.40
N VAL A 423 7.56 -10.26 -8.08
CA VAL A 423 7.42 -10.89 -9.41
C VAL A 423 7.05 -12.38 -9.35
N GLY A 424 6.93 -12.95 -8.14
CA GLY A 424 6.76 -14.38 -7.91
C GLY A 424 5.38 -14.92 -8.29
N MET A 425 5.25 -15.50 -9.48
CA MET A 425 4.03 -16.23 -9.88
C MET A 425 4.12 -17.74 -9.60
N TYR A 426 5.32 -18.31 -9.61
CA TYR A 426 5.57 -19.69 -9.19
C TYR A 426 6.23 -19.71 -7.81
N SER A 427 5.47 -20.16 -6.81
CA SER A 427 5.96 -20.34 -5.43
C SER A 427 6.50 -21.75 -5.24
N SER A 428 7.67 -21.88 -4.62
CA SER A 428 8.21 -23.17 -4.14
C SER A 428 7.24 -23.90 -3.22
N LEU A 429 6.37 -23.18 -2.49
CA LEU A 429 5.36 -23.74 -1.60
C LEU A 429 4.16 -24.37 -2.31
N ARG A 430 3.91 -24.06 -3.59
CA ARG A 430 2.69 -24.48 -4.31
C ARG A 430 2.94 -24.67 -5.82
N LEU A 431 3.12 -25.91 -6.23
CA LEU A 431 3.10 -26.32 -7.65
C LEU A 431 1.71 -26.06 -8.27
N LYS A 432 1.58 -24.97 -9.03
CA LYS A 432 0.43 -24.68 -9.89
C LYS A 432 0.91 -24.45 -11.32
N SER A 433 0.28 -25.13 -12.29
CA SER A 433 0.64 -25.02 -13.71
C SER A 433 0.36 -23.62 -14.27
N ASN A 434 -0.82 -23.08 -13.97
CA ASN A 434 -1.32 -21.80 -14.46
C ASN A 434 -1.59 -20.82 -13.28
N PRO A 435 -0.59 -20.04 -12.84
CA PRO A 435 -0.79 -18.98 -11.84
C PRO A 435 -1.58 -17.79 -12.42
N LYS A 436 -2.14 -16.94 -11.56
CA LYS A 436 -2.89 -15.72 -11.93
C LYS A 436 -2.63 -14.61 -10.91
N LEU A 437 -2.62 -13.35 -11.35
CA LEU A 437 -2.18 -12.19 -10.55
C LEU A 437 -2.97 -11.93 -9.25
N LEU A 438 -4.23 -12.35 -9.14
CA LEU A 438 -5.02 -12.25 -7.91
C LEU A 438 -4.83 -13.41 -6.92
N PHE A 439 -3.92 -14.36 -7.20
CA PHE A 439 -3.70 -15.58 -6.41
C PHE A 439 -2.31 -15.78 -5.75
N PRO A 440 -1.28 -14.91 -5.87
CA PRO A 440 -0.08 -15.07 -5.04
C PRO A 440 -0.40 -14.69 -3.59
N VAL A 441 0.11 -15.50 -2.66
CA VAL A 441 0.09 -15.31 -1.20
C VAL A 441 -1.31 -15.31 -0.54
N LEU A 442 -1.50 -16.24 0.41
CA LEU A 442 -2.72 -16.48 1.21
C LEU A 442 -4.00 -16.87 0.44
N GLN A 443 -4.08 -18.14 0.04
CA GLN A 443 -5.35 -18.89 0.06
C GLN A 443 -5.30 -19.91 1.21
N THR A 444 -6.16 -19.71 2.21
CA THR A 444 -6.51 -20.65 3.29
C THR A 444 -7.99 -21.00 3.16
N LYS A 445 -8.35 -22.26 3.46
CA LYS A 445 -9.57 -22.95 2.98
C LYS A 445 -9.59 -23.11 1.45
N GLY A 446 -10.12 -24.26 1.02
CA GLY A 446 -10.08 -24.70 -0.37
C GLY A 446 -11.42 -24.51 -1.06
N GLU A 447 -11.38 -23.94 -2.24
CA GLU A 447 -12.49 -23.93 -3.19
C GLU A 447 -12.30 -25.18 -4.07
N LYS A 448 -13.20 -26.17 -3.93
CA LYS A 448 -13.18 -27.37 -4.79
C LYS A 448 -13.79 -27.00 -6.13
N ASP A 449 -12.95 -26.68 -7.12
CA ASP A 449 -13.38 -26.57 -8.52
C ASP A 449 -14.04 -27.89 -8.96
N GLY A 450 -15.37 -27.90 -9.03
CA GLY A 450 -16.17 -29.07 -9.36
C GLY A 450 -16.09 -29.40 -10.85
N LYS A 451 -15.04 -30.11 -11.28
CA LYS A 451 -14.93 -30.55 -12.67
C LYS A 451 -15.86 -31.72 -12.95
N LEU A 452 -17.03 -31.40 -13.51
CA LEU A 452 -17.96 -32.39 -14.07
C LEU A 452 -17.43 -32.81 -15.45
N GLU A 453 -16.92 -34.03 -15.58
CA GLU A 453 -16.57 -34.64 -16.87
C GLU A 453 -17.03 -36.10 -16.89
N SER A 454 -17.66 -36.48 -18.00
CA SER A 454 -18.19 -37.82 -18.27
C SER A 454 -17.21 -38.64 -19.11
N GLY A 455 -16.99 -39.90 -18.76
CA GLY A 455 -16.20 -40.86 -19.55
C GLY A 455 -16.33 -42.27 -18.98
N ASP A 456 -16.51 -43.26 -19.85
CA ASP A 456 -17.01 -44.59 -19.47
C ASP A 456 -15.93 -45.66 -19.24
N THR A 457 -16.27 -46.61 -18.35
CA THR A 457 -15.80 -48.01 -18.27
C THR A 457 -14.32 -48.36 -18.51
N SER A 458 -13.66 -48.97 -17.49
CA SER A 458 -13.49 -50.45 -17.46
C SER A 458 -12.76 -50.99 -16.22
N ARG A 459 -13.46 -51.89 -15.51
CA ARG A 459 -13.05 -53.16 -14.83
C ARG A 459 -11.70 -53.36 -14.09
N GLU A 460 -11.82 -54.23 -13.06
CA GLU A 460 -10.77 -54.91 -12.29
C GLU A 460 -9.93 -54.04 -11.33
N GLY A 461 -9.60 -54.47 -10.11
CA GLY A 461 -10.01 -55.67 -9.38
C GLY A 461 -9.25 -55.86 -8.06
N GLY A 462 -9.77 -56.67 -7.13
CA GLY A 462 -9.06 -57.09 -5.91
C GLY A 462 -9.40 -56.31 -4.63
N ALA A 463 -9.58 -57.03 -3.52
CA ALA A 463 -9.87 -56.49 -2.21
C ALA A 463 -8.62 -56.50 -1.31
N HIS A 464 -8.60 -55.68 -0.25
CA HIS A 464 -8.77 -56.24 1.09
C HIS A 464 -9.16 -55.20 2.15
N LEU A 465 -9.83 -55.68 3.20
CA LEU A 465 -10.29 -54.92 4.36
C LEU A 465 -9.25 -55.00 5.48
N HIS A 466 -9.05 -53.93 6.27
CA HIS A 466 -8.91 -54.07 7.72
C HIS A 466 -9.22 -52.75 8.46
N HIS A 467 -10.09 -52.83 9.46
CA HIS A 467 -10.29 -51.79 10.48
C HIS A 467 -9.18 -51.85 11.53
N LEU A 468 -8.89 -50.70 12.15
CA LEU A 468 -8.76 -50.60 13.61
C LEU A 468 -9.03 -49.15 14.07
N THR A 469 -9.87 -49.01 15.10
CA THR A 469 -10.01 -47.81 15.94
C THR A 469 -8.98 -47.92 17.11
N ASP A 470 -8.84 -47.04 18.10
CA ASP A 470 -9.69 -45.99 18.68
C ASP A 470 -8.81 -44.87 19.34
N PRO A 471 -9.27 -43.92 20.22
CA PRO A 471 -8.79 -42.55 20.11
C PRO A 471 -8.25 -41.95 21.45
N ALA A 472 -8.41 -40.63 21.59
CA ALA A 472 -8.31 -39.81 22.79
C ALA A 472 -6.91 -39.40 23.30
N LEU A 473 -6.61 -38.11 23.12
CA LEU A 473 -6.50 -37.21 24.27
C LEU A 473 -6.81 -35.76 23.84
N SER A 474 -7.77 -35.13 24.52
CA SER A 474 -8.12 -33.72 24.32
C SER A 474 -7.21 -32.83 25.15
N TRP A 475 -6.90 -31.64 24.64
CA TRP A 475 -6.63 -30.47 25.46
C TRP A 475 -7.15 -29.21 24.78
N GLU A 476 -7.95 -28.45 25.52
CA GLU A 476 -8.63 -27.26 25.03
C GLU A 476 -7.72 -26.03 25.05
N LEU A 477 -7.79 -25.22 24.00
CA LEU A 477 -7.40 -23.81 24.02
C LEU A 477 -8.43 -23.03 23.20
N GLY A 478 -9.05 -22.03 23.84
CA GLY A 478 -10.28 -21.41 23.34
C GLY A 478 -10.11 -20.72 21.99
N HIS A 479 -10.81 -21.21 20.96
CA HIS A 479 -10.98 -20.50 19.70
C HIS A 479 -11.93 -19.31 19.91
N GLN A 480 -11.36 -18.10 20.05
CA GLN A 480 -12.15 -16.88 19.93
C GLN A 480 -12.52 -16.67 18.44
N GLN A 481 -13.67 -17.23 18.07
CA GLN A 481 -14.14 -17.32 16.69
C GLN A 481 -14.60 -15.94 16.18
N VAL A 482 -13.69 -15.22 15.54
CA VAL A 482 -14.03 -13.99 14.80
C VAL A 482 -14.87 -14.38 13.58
N GLU A 483 -16.16 -14.08 13.61
CA GLU A 483 -17.07 -14.33 12.49
C GLU A 483 -16.73 -13.42 11.31
N SER A 484 -16.49 -14.02 10.15
CA SER A 484 -16.29 -13.30 8.89
C SER A 484 -17.65 -13.03 8.23
N PRO A 485 -18.08 -11.77 8.04
CA PRO A 485 -19.36 -11.44 7.42
C PRO A 485 -19.34 -11.70 5.90
N HIS A 486 -19.56 -12.96 5.51
CA HIS A 486 -19.76 -13.36 4.12
C HIS A 486 -21.14 -12.93 3.62
N HIS A 487 -21.30 -11.66 3.25
CA HIS A 487 -22.17 -11.19 2.15
C HIS A 487 -21.98 -9.67 1.95
N PHE A 488 -21.20 -9.28 0.94
CA PHE A 488 -21.19 -7.89 0.46
C PHE A 488 -22.42 -7.63 -0.41
N PRO A 489 -23.22 -6.58 -0.15
CA PRO A 489 -24.17 -6.07 -1.12
C PRO A 489 -23.47 -5.58 -2.38
N SER A 490 -24.18 -5.55 -3.51
CA SER A 490 -23.71 -4.78 -4.67
C SER A 490 -23.62 -3.29 -4.31
N ALA A 491 -22.80 -2.52 -5.03
CA ALA A 491 -22.62 -1.09 -4.75
C ALA A 491 -23.95 -0.29 -4.75
N VAL A 492 -24.95 -0.75 -5.50
CA VAL A 492 -26.31 -0.18 -5.53
C VAL A 492 -27.03 -0.32 -4.18
N GLY A 493 -26.85 -1.44 -3.47
CA GLY A 493 -27.51 -1.70 -2.19
C GLY A 493 -27.04 -0.79 -1.05
N LEU A 494 -25.71 -0.55 -0.96
CA LEU A 494 -25.14 0.41 -0.01
C LEU A 494 -25.62 1.84 -0.26
N TRP A 495 -25.82 2.23 -1.52
CA TRP A 495 -26.36 3.55 -1.87
C TRP A 495 -27.81 3.75 -1.44
N SER A 496 -28.68 2.73 -1.58
CA SER A 496 -30.07 2.81 -1.09
C SER A 496 -30.11 3.02 0.43
N GLN A 497 -29.40 2.18 1.20
CA GLN A 497 -29.41 2.25 2.66
C GLN A 497 -28.82 3.57 3.19
N CYS A 498 -27.89 4.21 2.47
CA CYS A 498 -27.39 5.54 2.86
C CYS A 498 -28.43 6.65 2.60
N LEU A 499 -29.11 6.61 1.45
CA LEU A 499 -30.17 7.55 1.09
C LEU A 499 -31.41 7.44 2.01
N ASP A 500 -31.86 6.22 2.31
CA ASP A 500 -33.02 5.96 3.17
C ASP A 500 -32.83 6.51 4.60
N ASN A 501 -31.61 6.46 5.12
CA ASN A 501 -31.28 7.00 6.45
C ASN A 501 -31.15 8.54 6.45
N LEU A 502 -30.62 9.13 5.37
CA LEU A 502 -30.56 10.60 5.21
C LEU A 502 -31.97 11.21 5.07
N CYS A 503 -32.88 10.55 4.35
CA CYS A 503 -34.27 11.00 4.20
C CYS A 503 -35.05 11.02 5.53
N ARG A 504 -34.71 10.17 6.51
CA ARG A 504 -35.44 10.07 7.79
C ARG A 504 -35.11 11.18 8.80
N PHE A 505 -34.00 11.91 8.63
CA PHE A 505 -33.62 12.99 9.56
C PHE A 505 -34.27 14.35 9.26
N GLY A 506 -35.06 14.47 8.18
CA GLY A 506 -35.64 15.74 7.73
C GLY A 506 -36.96 16.16 8.38
N SER A 507 -37.58 15.33 9.24
CA SER A 507 -38.94 15.57 9.73
C SER A 507 -39.18 15.13 11.18
N ASN A 508 -38.87 16.01 12.14
CA ASN A 508 -39.79 16.36 13.24
C ASN A 508 -39.25 17.53 14.08
N GLY A 509 -39.95 18.67 14.04
CA GLY A 509 -39.76 19.78 14.98
C GLY A 509 -40.51 19.53 16.31
N PRO A 510 -40.16 20.25 17.39
CA PRO A 510 -40.54 19.83 18.74
C PRO A 510 -41.97 20.19 19.15
N ARG A 511 -42.59 19.29 19.94
CA ARG A 511 -43.59 19.63 20.95
C ARG A 511 -43.21 18.93 22.25
N GLY A 512 -43.01 19.69 23.31
CA GLY A 512 -42.97 19.17 24.68
C GLY A 512 -44.31 19.38 25.37
N ILE A 513 -44.61 18.51 26.34
CA ILE A 513 -45.54 18.73 27.46
C ILE A 513 -45.12 17.75 28.58
N LEU A 514 -45.45 18.07 29.82
CA LEU A 514 -45.13 17.30 31.02
C LEU A 514 -45.94 15.96 31.04
N GLN A 515 -45.77 14.98 31.95
CA GLN A 515 -45.41 15.07 33.36
C GLN A 515 -45.15 13.69 34.02
N SER A 516 -44.41 13.71 35.13
CA SER A 516 -44.56 12.83 36.31
C SER A 516 -43.82 11.48 36.40
N ARG A 517 -43.45 11.17 37.65
CA ARG A 517 -42.80 10.00 38.26
C ARG A 517 -41.38 9.62 37.75
N GLU A 518 -40.30 9.66 38.54
CA GLU A 518 -40.04 9.35 39.98
C GLU A 518 -39.79 7.83 40.23
N LYS A 519 -38.78 7.54 41.05
CA LYS A 519 -38.22 6.22 41.44
C LYS A 519 -37.30 5.56 40.40
N ASP A 520 -36.17 4.94 40.76
CA ASP A 520 -35.40 4.94 42.03
C ASP A 520 -33.90 4.81 41.68
N ALA A 521 -32.99 5.10 42.61
CA ALA A 521 -31.54 4.95 42.40
C ALA A 521 -30.84 4.36 43.63
N LEU A 522 -30.10 3.24 43.46
CA LEU A 522 -29.07 2.70 44.36
C LEU A 522 -28.42 1.42 43.76
N GLY A 523 -27.20 1.06 44.20
CA GLY A 523 -26.38 -0.04 43.67
C GLY A 523 -25.50 0.38 42.49
N VAL A 524 -24.17 0.50 42.54
CA VAL A 524 -23.11 0.04 43.49
C VAL A 524 -22.83 -1.47 43.46
N LYS A 525 -21.61 -1.78 42.97
CA LYS A 525 -20.89 -3.07 42.96
C LYS A 525 -21.38 -4.17 41.99
N ASP A 526 -20.50 -5.07 41.55
CA ASP A 526 -19.03 -5.17 41.78
C ASP A 526 -18.22 -4.73 40.55
#